data_AF-A0A1G4XHK7-F1
#
_entry.id   AF-A0A1G4XHK7-F1
#
_cell.length_a   1.000
_cell.length_b   1.000
_cell.length_c   1.000
_cell.angle_alpha   90.00
_cell.angle_beta   90.00
_cell.angle_gamma   90.00
#
_symmetry.space_group_name_H-M   'P 1'
#
loop_
_entity.id
_entity.type
_entity.pdbx_description
1 polymer ?
#
loop_
_entity_poly.entity_id
_entity_poly.type
_entity_poly.pdbx_seq_one_letter_code
_entity_poly.pdbx_strand_id
1 'polypeptide(L)' 'MGKHERRVYLEAIRKRHRGAGRGDKGKILDEFCSVCGYQRKYAIRLLGSKLGKSPRRPGRPSQYNQAALLMV' A
#
# COMPACT_ATOMS: atom_id res chain seq x y z
N MET A 1 9.99 -12.73 -13.06
CA MET A 1 9.25 -12.99 -11.81
C MET A 1 7.74 -13.00 -12.04
N GLY A 2 7.08 -14.07 -11.65
CA GLY A 2 5.63 -14.18 -11.55
C GLY A 2 5.05 -13.31 -10.43
N LYS A 3 3.72 -13.18 -10.41
CA LYS A 3 2.98 -12.29 -9.48
C LYS A 3 3.15 -12.71 -8.02
N HIS A 4 3.20 -14.02 -7.75
CA HIS A 4 3.38 -14.56 -6.40
C HIS A 4 4.80 -14.28 -5.88
N GLU A 5 5.82 -14.57 -6.69
CA GLU A 5 7.23 -14.31 -6.35
C GLU A 5 7.47 -12.83 -6.01
N ARG A 6 6.90 -11.90 -6.81
CA ARG A 6 7.01 -10.46 -6.53
C ARG A 6 6.38 -10.06 -5.19
N ARG A 7 5.30 -10.72 -4.78
CA ARG A 7 4.66 -10.45 -3.47
C ARG A 7 5.52 -10.94 -2.32
N VAL A 8 6.03 -12.17 -2.41
CA VAL A 8 6.92 -12.74 -1.39
C VAL A 8 8.19 -11.89 -1.25
N TYR A 9 8.79 -11.49 -2.38
CA TYR A 9 9.96 -10.62 -2.38
C TYR A 9 9.67 -9.23 -1.81
N LEU A 10 8.51 -8.64 -2.15
CA LEU A 10 8.06 -7.37 -1.57
C LEU A 10 7.95 -7.45 -0.05
N GLU A 11 7.39 -8.53 0.52
CA GLU A 11 7.26 -8.67 1.97
C GLU A 11 8.62 -8.79 2.67
N ALA A 12 9.57 -9.53 2.08
CA ALA A 12 10.93 -9.63 2.58
C ALA A 12 11.65 -8.27 2.58
N ILE A 13 11.62 -7.57 1.44
CA ILE A 13 12.23 -6.24 1.29
C ILE A 13 11.58 -5.23 2.21
N ARG A 14 10.26 -5.30 2.42
CA ARG A 14 9.55 -4.36 3.30
C ARG A 14 10.01 -4.45 4.75
N LYS A 15 10.28 -5.66 5.26
CA LYS A 15 10.84 -5.84 6.61
C LYS A 15 12.22 -5.18 6.70
N ARG A 16 13.09 -5.42 5.71
CA ARG A 16 14.45 -4.82 5.63
C ARG A 16 14.39 -3.29 5.53
N HIS A 17 13.58 -2.77 4.62
CA HIS A 17 13.40 -1.33 4.38
C HIS A 17 12.83 -0.60 5.61
N ARG A 18 11.98 -1.25 6.41
CA ARG A 18 11.44 -0.67 7.65
C ARG A 18 12.50 -0.56 8.75
N GLY A 19 13.36 -1.57 8.90
CA GLY A 19 14.45 -1.59 9.89
C GLY A 19 15.70 -0.81 9.48
N ALA A 20 15.84 -0.46 8.20
CA ALA A 20 17.03 0.21 7.68
C ALA A 20 17.13 1.69 8.10
N GLY A 21 18.36 2.21 8.17
CA GLY A 21 18.64 3.63 8.33
C GLY A 21 18.35 4.44 7.05
N ARG A 22 18.45 5.78 7.12
CA ARG A 22 18.12 6.65 5.98
C ARG A 22 18.99 6.39 4.73
N GLY A 23 20.28 6.12 4.92
CA GLY A 23 21.21 5.79 3.83
C GLY A 23 20.93 4.44 3.18
N ASP A 24 20.61 3.42 3.99
CA ASP A 24 20.39 2.07 3.48
C ASP A 24 19.01 1.89 2.83
N LYS A 25 18.00 2.68 3.24
CA LYS A 25 16.69 2.70 2.58
C LYS A 25 16.77 2.99 1.09
N GLY A 26 17.66 3.90 0.69
CA GLY A 26 17.91 4.20 -0.73
C GLY A 26 18.41 2.97 -1.48
N LYS A 27 19.46 2.33 -0.96
CA LYS A 27 20.06 1.13 -1.57
C LYS A 27 19.04 -0.02 -1.70
N ILE A 28 18.25 -0.26 -0.66
CA ILE A 28 17.21 -1.30 -0.65
C ILE A 28 16.12 -0.99 -1.68
N LEU A 29 15.76 0.28 -1.83
CA LEU A 29 14.77 0.72 -2.82
C LEU A 29 15.30 0.52 -4.26
N ASP A 30 16.57 0.83 -4.50
CA ASP A 30 17.25 0.63 -5.79
C ASP A 30 17.35 -0.87 -6.15
N GLU A 31 17.74 -1.73 -5.20
CA GLU A 31 17.75 -3.19 -5.35
C GLU A 31 16.35 -3.69 -5.79
N PHE A 32 15.30 -3.29 -5.06
CA PHE A 32 13.93 -3.70 -5.35
C PHE A 32 13.44 -3.22 -6.72
N CYS A 33 13.84 -2.01 -7.12
CA CYS A 33 13.56 -1.41 -8.43
C CYS A 33 14.13 -2.30 -9.55
N SER A 34 15.42 -2.66 -9.43
CA SER A 34 16.16 -3.45 -10.42
C SER A 34 15.65 -4.88 -10.52
N VAL A 35 15.38 -5.54 -9.39
CA VAL A 35 14.94 -6.94 -9.36
C VAL A 35 13.51 -7.12 -9.89
N CYS A 36 12.59 -6.22 -9.53
CA CYS A 36 11.19 -6.32 -9.95
C CYS A 36 10.87 -5.55 -11.25
N GLY A 37 11.80 -4.76 -11.78
CA GLY A 37 11.59 -3.89 -12.93
C GLY A 37 10.55 -2.79 -12.67
N TYR A 38 10.42 -2.33 -11.42
CA TYR A 38 9.48 -1.27 -11.07
C TYR A 38 10.08 0.11 -11.27
N GLN A 39 9.25 1.13 -11.41
CA GLN A 39 9.69 2.51 -11.27
C GLN A 39 9.84 2.88 -9.79
N ARG A 40 10.84 3.71 -9.48
CA ARG A 40 11.16 4.15 -8.11
C ARG A 40 9.95 4.71 -7.36
N LYS A 41 9.15 5.57 -7.99
CA LYS A 41 7.93 6.15 -7.38
C LYS A 41 6.91 5.08 -6.98
N TYR A 42 6.75 4.06 -7.81
CA TYR A 42 5.86 2.94 -7.55
C TYR A 42 6.38 2.06 -6.40
N ALA A 43 7.68 1.77 -6.41
CA ALA A 43 8.35 1.02 -5.36
C ALA A 43 8.26 1.71 -3.98
N ILE A 44 8.49 3.03 -3.92
CA ILE A 44 8.32 3.83 -2.69
C ILE A 44 6.89 3.68 -2.16
N ARG A 45 5.89 3.80 -3.03
CA ARG A 45 4.49 3.65 -2.63
C ARG A 45 4.18 2.27 -2.05
N LEU A 46 4.73 1.21 -2.64
CA LEU A 46 4.55 -0.15 -2.14
C LEU A 46 5.19 -0.33 -0.76
N LEU A 47 6.47 0.02 -0.61
CA LEU A 47 7.23 -0.17 0.62
C LEU A 47 6.77 0.74 1.77
N GLY A 48 6.42 1.99 1.43
CA GLY A 48 5.99 3.03 2.37
C GLY A 48 4.52 2.97 2.76
N SER A 49 3.67 2.26 2.02
CA SER A 49 2.26 2.09 2.42
C SER A 49 2.18 1.41 3.80
N LYS A 50 1.23 1.81 4.65
CA LYS A 50 0.80 0.98 5.79
C LYS A 50 -0.17 -0.09 5.26
N LEU A 51 -0.01 -1.34 5.70
CA LEU A 51 -1.04 -2.37 5.51
C LEU A 51 -2.23 -1.95 6.36
N GLY A 52 -3.32 -1.55 5.72
CA GLY A 52 -4.51 -1.00 6.38
C GLY A 52 -4.79 0.41 5.89
N LYS A 53 -5.69 0.54 4.90
CA LYS A 53 -6.46 1.77 4.80
C LYS A 53 -7.47 1.72 5.93
N SER A 54 -7.36 2.67 6.85
CA SER A 54 -8.41 2.90 7.86
C SER A 54 -9.76 2.97 7.15
N PRO A 55 -10.84 2.40 7.74
CA PRO A 55 -12.18 2.66 7.27
C PRO A 55 -12.34 4.17 7.13
N ARG A 56 -12.78 4.62 5.95
CA ARG A 56 -13.11 6.02 5.73
C ARG A 56 -14.32 6.32 6.59
N ARG A 57 -14.31 7.47 7.29
CA ARG A 57 -15.47 7.93 8.04
C ARG A 57 -16.68 7.94 7.10
N PRO A 58 -17.84 7.39 7.52
CA PRO A 58 -19.04 7.50 6.71
C PRO A 58 -19.32 8.97 6.42
N GLY A 59 -19.73 9.27 5.19
CA GLY A 59 -20.19 10.61 4.83
C GLY A 59 -21.44 11.00 5.63
N ARG A 60 -21.91 12.24 5.46
CA ARG A 60 -23.18 12.68 6.05
C ARG A 60 -24.28 11.66 5.73
N PRO A 61 -25.12 11.26 6.70
CA PRO A 61 -26.22 10.35 6.43
C PRO A 61 -27.11 10.90 5.30
N SER A 62 -27.51 10.03 4.38
CA SER A 62 -28.39 10.41 3.27
C SER A 62 -29.73 10.89 3.81
N GLN A 63 -30.20 12.04 3.32
CA GLN A 63 -31.53 12.57 3.67
C GLN A 63 -32.66 11.69 3.15
N TYR A 64 -32.40 10.92 2.09
CA TYR A 64 -33.39 10.11 1.39
C TYR A 64 -33.43 8.64 1.84
N ASN A 65 -32.46 8.20 2.65
CA ASN A 65 -32.39 6.81 3.11
C ASN A 65 -33.04 6.63 4.50
N GLN A 66 -34.14 7.35 4.74
CA GLN A 66 -34.93 7.22 5.95
C GLN A 66 -36.04 6.20 5.69
N ALA A 67 -36.24 5.24 6.60
CA ALA A 67 -37.27 4.20 6.46
C ALA A 67 -38.69 4.78 6.26
N ALA A 68 -38.95 5.99 6.77
CA ALA A 68 -40.21 6.71 6.58
C ALA A 68 -40.47 7.17 5.13
N LEU A 69 -39.43 7.27 4.29
CA LEU A 69 -39.51 7.74 2.90
C LEU A 69 -39.44 6.59 1.88
N LEU A 70 -39.27 5.35 2.32
CA LEU A 70 -39.22 4.15 1.47
C LEU A 70 -40.51 3.29 1.55
N MET A 71 -41.52 3.75 2.28
CA MET A 71 -42.85 3.14 2.36
C MET A 71 -43.92 3.96 1.61
N VAL A 72 -43.64 4.32 0.36
CA VAL A 72 -44.63 4.72 -0.66
C VAL A 72 -44.23 4.10 -1.98
#